data_AF-A0A964LFF9-F1
#
_entry.id   AF-A0A964LFF9-F1
#
_cell.length_a   1.000
_cell.length_b   1.000
_cell.length_c   1.000
_cell.angle_alpha   90.00
_cell.angle_beta   90.00
_cell.angle_gamma   90.00
#
_symmetry.space_group_name_H-M   'P 1'
#
loop_
_entity.id
_entity.type
_entity.pdbx_description
1 polymer ?
#
loop_
_entity_poly.entity_id
_entity_poly.type
_entity_poly.pdbx_seq_one_letter_code
_entity_poly.pdbx_strand_id
1 'polypeptide(L)'
;MVVLVTGFTLGHSLTLALAALDVVRVDSQVVEVLIPVTILVTALLVMSRNRRQGTEPRPARLGASTYLLPLGFGLIHGLGFATYLRSLLGSGESILPPLLWFNLGLEAAQLLVVATVLTLTSVVVDRLLDRRTWQLAIGTLTIAWSAAMIAERLS
;
A
#
# COMPACT_ATOMS: atom_id res chain seq x y z
N MET A 1 9.62 5.57 -8.33
CA MET A 1 8.36 6.01 -7.68
C MET A 1 7.17 5.90 -8.60
N VAL A 2 7.21 6.45 -9.82
CA VAL A 2 6.10 6.34 -10.80
C VAL A 2 5.60 4.90 -10.97
N VAL A 3 6.48 3.94 -11.27
CA VAL A 3 6.10 2.51 -11.42
C VAL A 3 5.39 1.94 -10.19
N LEU A 4 5.79 2.34 -8.98
CA LEU A 4 5.16 1.85 -7.74
C LEU A 4 3.77 2.45 -7.55
N VAL A 5 3.65 3.77 -7.78
CA VAL A 5 2.38 4.50 -7.73
C VAL A 5 1.41 3.94 -8.75
N THR A 6 1.82 3.83 -10.02
CA THR A 6 1.01 3.27 -11.10
C THR A 6 0.62 1.83 -10.83
N GLY A 7 1.54 0.98 -10.37
CA GLY A 7 1.23 -0.42 -10.05
C GLY A 7 0.17 -0.53 -8.94
N PHE A 8 0.30 0.26 -7.87
CA PHE A 8 -0.69 0.34 -6.81
C PHE A 8 -2.06 0.79 -7.34
N THR A 9 -2.11 1.92 -8.04
CA THR A 9 -3.36 2.49 -8.55
C THR A 9 -4.05 1.54 -9.52
N LEU A 10 -3.30 0.88 -10.41
CA LEU A 10 -3.85 -0.13 -11.31
C LEU A 10 -4.46 -1.31 -10.56
N GLY A 11 -3.74 -1.89 -9.59
CA GLY A 11 -4.25 -3.01 -8.81
C GLY A 11 -5.49 -2.61 -8.01
N HIS A 12 -5.46 -1.43 -7.40
CA HIS A 12 -6.56 -0.90 -6.62
C HIS A 12 -7.82 -0.69 -7.45
N SER A 13 -7.72 0.08 -8.53
CA SER A 13 -8.83 0.34 -9.45
C SER A 13 -9.38 -0.95 -10.06
N LEU A 14 -8.52 -1.93 -10.36
CA LEU A 14 -8.95 -3.23 -10.87
C LEU A 14 -9.81 -3.98 -9.83
N THR A 15 -9.35 -4.14 -8.60
CA THR A 15 -10.17 -4.82 -7.57
C THR A 15 -11.46 -4.06 -7.30
N LEU A 16 -11.43 -2.73 -7.28
CA LEU A 16 -12.64 -1.93 -7.10
C LEU A 16 -13.63 -2.15 -8.25
N ALA A 17 -13.17 -2.20 -9.49
CA ALA A 17 -14.03 -2.49 -10.64
C ALA A 17 -14.61 -3.91 -10.57
N LEU A 18 -13.79 -4.90 -10.24
CA LEU A 18 -14.25 -6.29 -10.09
C LEU A 18 -15.24 -6.45 -8.94
N ALA A 19 -15.02 -5.75 -7.83
CA ALA A 19 -15.97 -5.68 -6.75
C ALA A 19 -17.22 -4.89 -7.15
N ALA A 20 -17.12 -3.80 -7.91
CA ALA A 20 -18.27 -3.02 -8.41
C ALA A 20 -19.22 -3.87 -9.25
N LEU A 21 -18.64 -4.68 -10.13
CA LEU A 21 -19.34 -5.59 -11.04
C LEU A 21 -19.73 -6.91 -10.37
N ASP A 22 -19.51 -7.02 -9.06
CA ASP A 22 -19.87 -8.20 -8.27
C ASP A 22 -19.17 -9.51 -8.69
N VAL A 23 -18.08 -9.40 -9.45
CA VAL A 23 -17.28 -10.53 -9.96
C VAL A 23 -16.44 -11.16 -8.85
N VAL A 24 -15.95 -10.34 -7.92
CA VAL A 24 -15.12 -10.79 -6.79
C VAL A 24 -15.81 -10.41 -5.49
N ARG A 25 -16.04 -11.42 -4.64
CA ARG A 25 -16.55 -11.27 -3.28
C ARG A 25 -15.62 -12.02 -2.34
N VAL A 26 -15.05 -11.31 -1.38
CA VAL A 26 -14.18 -11.88 -0.36
C VAL A 26 -14.68 -11.42 1.00
N ASP A 27 -14.63 -12.33 1.96
CA ASP A 27 -15.04 -12.08 3.33
C ASP A 27 -14.22 -10.94 3.97
N SER A 28 -14.90 -10.03 4.69
CA SER A 28 -14.25 -8.86 5.30
C SER A 28 -13.14 -9.25 6.27
N GLN A 29 -13.31 -10.32 7.04
CA GLN A 29 -12.34 -10.78 8.03
C GLN A 29 -11.03 -11.18 7.36
N VAL A 30 -11.13 -11.87 6.22
CA VAL A 30 -9.94 -12.28 5.43
C VAL A 30 -9.19 -11.04 4.94
N VAL A 31 -9.93 -10.05 4.41
CA VAL A 31 -9.34 -8.84 3.85
C VAL A 31 -8.68 -7.97 4.91
N GLU A 32 -9.33 -7.83 6.06
CA GLU A 32 -8.81 -7.10 7.21
C GLU A 32 -7.50 -7.67 7.71
N VAL A 33 -7.30 -9.00 7.66
CA VAL A 33 -6.02 -9.65 8.00
C VAL A 33 -5.00 -9.51 6.87
N LEU A 34 -5.42 -9.56 5.60
CA LEU A 34 -4.49 -9.44 4.47
C LEU A 34 -3.86 -8.05 4.35
N ILE A 35 -4.59 -6.98 4.67
CA ILE A 35 -4.07 -5.61 4.66
C ILE A 35 -2.78 -5.47 5.49
N PRO A 36 -2.76 -5.71 6.81
CA PRO A 36 -1.56 -5.57 7.62
C PRO A 36 -0.49 -6.61 7.27
N VAL A 37 -0.86 -7.81 6.79
CA VAL A 37 0.10 -8.80 6.28
C VAL A 37 0.87 -8.26 5.08
N THR A 38 0.20 -7.64 4.11
CA THR A 38 0.90 -7.05 2.95
C THR A 38 1.81 -5.89 3.33
N ILE A 39 1.42 -5.08 4.33
CA ILE A 39 2.27 -4.01 4.89
C ILE A 39 3.53 -4.62 5.52
N LEU A 40 3.37 -5.65 6.36
CA LEU A 40 4.48 -6.33 7.03
C LEU A 40 5.45 -6.93 6.01
N VAL A 41 4.95 -7.71 5.04
CA VAL A 41 5.76 -8.33 3.99
C VAL A 41 6.51 -7.26 3.19
N THR A 42 5.84 -6.19 2.80
CA THR A 42 6.47 -5.10 2.04
C THR A 42 7.57 -4.42 2.85
N ALA A 43 7.31 -4.12 4.13
CA ALA A 43 8.27 -3.48 5.01
C ALA A 43 9.51 -4.37 5.25
N LEU A 44 9.33 -5.67 5.48
CA LEU A 44 10.42 -6.64 5.62
C LEU A 44 11.27 -6.74 4.33
N LEU A 45 10.62 -6.78 3.17
CA LEU A 45 11.32 -6.83 1.88
C LEU A 45 12.14 -5.56 1.64
N VAL A 46 11.57 -4.38 1.90
CA VAL A 46 12.29 -3.10 1.80
C VAL A 46 13.47 -3.05 2.77
N MET A 47 13.26 -3.46 4.02
CA MET A 47 14.30 -3.48 5.05
C MET A 47 15.46 -4.44 4.70
N SER A 48 15.14 -5.62 4.16
CA SER A 48 16.13 -6.61 3.73
C SER A 48 17.01 -6.11 2.59
N ARG A 49 16.44 -5.31 1.67
CA ARG A 49 17.19 -4.69 0.57
C ARG A 49 18.12 -3.59 1.08
N ASN A 50 17.64 -2.78 2.01
CA ASN A 50 18.43 -1.68 2.57
C ASN A 50 19.68 -2.20 3.33
N ARG A 51 19.56 -3.34 4.03
CA ARG A 51 20.70 -4.04 4.65
C ARG A 51 21.75 -4.52 3.65
N ARG A 52 21.33 -4.96 2.45
CA ARG A 52 22.22 -5.53 1.42
C ARG A 52 22.96 -4.47 0.59
N GLN A 53 22.53 -3.21 0.61
CA GLN A 53 23.16 -2.14 -0.18
C GLN A 53 24.51 -1.66 0.41
N GLY A 54 24.91 -2.11 1.60
CA GLY A 54 26.23 -1.80 2.17
C GLY A 54 27.41 -2.60 1.59
N THR A 55 27.20 -3.44 0.57
CA THR A 55 28.21 -4.42 0.09
C THR A 55 28.37 -4.47 -1.43
N GLU A 56 28.11 -3.37 -2.16
CA GLU A 56 28.47 -3.07 -3.58
C GLU A 56 27.30 -2.36 -4.29
N PRO A 57 27.56 -1.36 -5.15
CA PRO A 57 26.54 -0.70 -5.95
C PRO A 57 26.06 -1.62 -7.07
N ARG A 58 25.12 -2.51 -6.76
CA ARG A 58 24.44 -3.32 -7.80
C ARG A 58 23.51 -2.42 -8.62
N PRO A 59 23.53 -2.50 -9.97
CA PRO A 59 22.52 -1.85 -10.79
C PRO A 59 21.15 -2.32 -10.32
N ALA A 60 20.22 -1.38 -10.16
CA ALA A 60 18.86 -1.63 -9.72
C ALA A 60 18.16 -2.55 -10.73
N ARG A 61 18.32 -3.87 -10.58
CA ARG A 61 17.55 -4.83 -11.36
C ARG A 61 16.10 -4.59 -11.00
N LEU A 62 15.34 -4.11 -11.97
CA LEU A 62 13.87 -4.06 -11.95
C LEU A 62 13.37 -5.51 -11.96
N GLY A 63 13.50 -6.20 -10.83
CA GLY A 63 13.00 -7.56 -10.66
C GLY A 63 11.47 -7.54 -10.60
N ALA A 64 10.84 -8.68 -10.85
CA ALA A 64 9.38 -8.84 -10.86
C ALA A 64 8.70 -8.20 -9.62
N SER A 65 9.34 -8.26 -8.45
CA SER A 65 8.89 -7.62 -7.21
C SER A 65 8.63 -6.11 -7.30
N THR A 66 9.30 -5.38 -8.19
CA THR A 66 9.10 -3.93 -8.36
C THR A 66 7.73 -3.62 -8.97
N TYR A 67 7.17 -4.56 -9.73
CA TYR A 67 5.85 -4.43 -10.37
C TYR A 67 4.78 -5.21 -9.61
N LEU A 68 5.10 -6.42 -9.17
CA LEU A 68 4.15 -7.33 -8.53
C LEU A 68 3.77 -6.89 -7.11
N LEU A 69 4.71 -6.34 -6.32
CA LEU A 69 4.40 -5.92 -4.95
C LEU A 69 3.40 -4.76 -4.91
N PRO A 70 3.60 -3.64 -5.62
CA PRO A 70 2.63 -2.54 -5.60
C PRO A 70 1.28 -2.96 -6.19
N LEU A 71 1.29 -3.78 -7.26
CA LEU A 71 0.06 -4.31 -7.85
C LEU A 71 -0.71 -5.18 -6.86
N GLY A 72 -0.05 -6.16 -6.22
CA GLY A 72 -0.66 -7.02 -5.21
C GLY A 72 -1.14 -6.25 -3.98
N PHE A 73 -0.36 -5.26 -3.54
CA PHE A 73 -0.75 -4.36 -2.46
C PHE A 73 -2.03 -3.59 -2.83
N GLY A 74 -2.08 -3.01 -4.03
CA GLY A 74 -3.26 -2.31 -4.55
C GLY A 74 -4.49 -3.22 -4.63
N LEU A 75 -4.32 -4.45 -5.13
CA LEU A 75 -5.40 -5.42 -5.24
C LEU A 75 -6.05 -5.71 -3.88
N ILE A 76 -5.25 -5.99 -2.86
CA ILE A 76 -5.72 -6.33 -1.51
C ILE A 76 -6.36 -5.11 -0.82
N HIS A 77 -5.77 -3.93 -0.96
CA HIS A 77 -6.33 -2.72 -0.36
C HIS A 77 -7.63 -2.27 -1.07
N GLY A 78 -7.75 -2.53 -2.38
CA GLY A 78 -8.99 -2.30 -3.14
C GLY A 78 -10.14 -3.13 -2.60
N LEU A 79 -9.85 -4.37 -2.24
CA LEU A 79 -10.81 -5.26 -1.65
C LEU A 79 -11.32 -4.73 -0.29
N GLY A 80 -10.41 -4.21 0.55
CA GLY A 80 -10.76 -3.66 1.85
C GLY A 80 -11.74 -2.50 1.74
N PHE A 81 -11.45 -1.58 0.82
CA PHE A 81 -12.35 -0.45 0.58
C PHE A 81 -13.69 -0.90 -0.01
N ALA A 82 -13.70 -1.81 -1.00
CA ALA A 82 -14.94 -2.29 -1.59
C ALA A 82 -15.85 -2.98 -0.55
N THR A 83 -15.27 -3.80 0.33
CA THR A 83 -16.02 -4.47 1.40
C THR A 83 -16.56 -3.47 2.43
N TYR A 84 -15.75 -2.48 2.82
CA TYR A 84 -16.20 -1.38 3.68
C TYR A 84 -17.34 -0.58 3.05
N LEU A 85 -17.21 -0.16 1.79
CA LEU A 85 -18.21 0.63 1.10
C LEU A 85 -19.55 -0.13 0.96
N ARG A 86 -19.50 -1.44 0.72
CA ARG A 86 -20.68 -2.31 0.70
C ARG A 86 -21.37 -2.40 2.05
N SER A 87 -20.61 -2.47 3.14
CA SER A 87 -21.19 -2.42 4.49
C SER A 87 -21.87 -1.08 4.81
N LEU A 88 -21.44 0.00 4.15
CA LEU A 88 -21.97 1.35 4.35
C LEU A 88 -23.23 1.64 3.53
N LEU A 89 -23.26 1.24 2.26
CA LEU A 89 -24.34 1.55 1.30
C LEU A 89 -25.53 0.58 1.37
N GLY A 90 -25.37 -0.56 2.04
CA GLY A 90 -26.41 -1.59 2.15
C GLY A 90 -26.65 -2.39 0.86
N SER A 91 -27.41 -3.46 0.98
CA SER A 91 -27.73 -4.35 -0.15
C SER A 91 -28.80 -3.72 -1.06
N GLY A 92 -28.38 -3.17 -2.20
CA GLY A 92 -29.29 -2.68 -3.25
C GLY A 92 -28.89 -1.36 -3.90
N GLU A 93 -27.99 -0.59 -3.27
CA GLU A 93 -27.45 0.63 -3.86
C GLU A 93 -26.29 0.34 -4.82
N SER A 94 -26.22 1.11 -5.91
CA SER A 94 -25.11 1.03 -6.84
C SER A 94 -23.85 1.59 -6.20
N ILE A 95 -22.81 0.76 -6.09
CA ILE A 95 -21.50 1.18 -5.58
C ILE A 95 -20.68 1.96 -6.62
N LEU A 96 -21.09 2.00 -7.90
CA LEU A 96 -20.32 2.62 -8.97
C LEU A 96 -20.06 4.13 -8.78
N PRO A 97 -21.08 4.99 -8.53
CA PRO A 97 -20.84 6.43 -8.39
C PRO A 97 -19.93 6.77 -7.20
N PRO A 98 -20.14 6.21 -5.99
CA PRO A 98 -19.21 6.43 -4.88
C PRO A 98 -17.79 5.91 -5.17
N LEU A 99 -17.64 4.79 -5.88
CA LEU A 99 -16.33 4.26 -6.27
C LEU A 99 -15.56 5.20 -7.20
N LEU A 100 -16.25 5.86 -8.13
CA LEU A 100 -15.62 6.77 -9.08
C LEU A 100 -15.05 8.01 -8.36
N TRP A 101 -15.85 8.61 -7.48
CA TRP A 101 -15.41 9.73 -6.65
C TRP A 101 -14.31 9.36 -5.67
N PHE A 102 -14.40 8.15 -5.10
CA PHE A 102 -13.35 7.63 -4.24
C PHE A 102 -12.02 7.46 -4.98
N ASN A 103 -12.03 6.89 -6.19
CA ASN A 103 -10.81 6.73 -7.00
C ASN A 103 -10.15 8.06 -7.34
N LEU A 104 -10.92 9.07 -7.73
CA LEU A 104 -10.41 10.41 -7.98
C LEU A 104 -9.81 11.05 -6.72
N GLY A 105 -10.51 10.92 -5.58
CA GLY A 105 -10.03 11.39 -4.29
C GLY A 105 -8.75 10.68 -3.85
N LEU A 106 -8.65 9.37 -4.07
CA LEU A 106 -7.49 8.56 -3.76
C LEU A 106 -6.28 8.95 -4.60
N GLU A 107 -6.45 9.14 -5.90
CA GLU A 107 -5.37 9.56 -6.79
C GLU A 107 -4.82 10.94 -6.38
N ALA A 108 -5.71 11.89 -6.07
CA ALA A 108 -5.33 13.19 -5.53
C ALA A 108 -4.58 13.09 -4.19
N ALA A 109 -5.09 12.28 -3.25
CA ALA A 109 -4.45 12.04 -1.97
C ALA A 109 -3.07 11.37 -2.12
N GLN A 110 -2.94 10.42 -3.06
CA GLN A 110 -1.70 9.70 -3.31
C GLN A 110 -0.63 10.63 -3.90
N LEU A 111 -1.01 11.52 -4.83
CA LEU A 111 -0.11 12.56 -5.35
C LEU A 111 0.34 13.51 -4.24
N LEU A 112 -0.58 13.94 -3.37
CA LEU A 112 -0.26 14.81 -2.24
C LEU A 112 0.72 14.14 -1.28
N VAL A 113 0.45 12.89 -0.87
CA VAL A 113 1.33 12.11 0.01
C VAL A 113 2.72 11.94 -0.60
N VAL A 114 2.80 11.58 -1.89
CA VAL A 114 4.09 11.44 -2.59
C VAL A 114 4.85 12.77 -2.59
N ALA A 115 4.18 13.88 -2.91
CA ALA A 115 4.79 15.20 -2.90
C ALA A 115 5.31 15.59 -1.50
N THR A 116 4.52 15.36 -0.46
CA THR A 116 4.90 15.63 0.94
C THR A 116 6.08 14.79 1.37
N VAL A 117 6.07 13.47 1.12
CA VAL A 117 7.16 12.56 1.50
C VAL A 117 8.46 12.91 0.78
N LEU A 118 8.40 13.24 -0.51
CA LEU A 118 9.56 13.65 -1.28
C LEU A 118 10.15 14.98 -0.75
N THR A 119 9.29 15.94 -0.42
CA THR A 119 9.70 17.24 0.13
C THR A 119 10.32 17.09 1.52
N LEU A 120 9.70 16.32 2.42
CA LEU A 120 10.25 16.04 3.74
C LEU A 120 11.60 15.34 3.66
N THR A 121 11.73 14.37 2.75
CA THR A 121 12.99 13.65 2.55
C THR A 121 14.09 14.59 2.04
N SER A 122 13.79 15.41 1.02
CA SER A 122 14.81 16.30 0.42
C SER A 122 15.18 17.50 1.28
N VAL A 123 14.26 18.00 2.11
CA VAL A 123 14.48 19.22 2.89
C VAL A 123 14.98 18.92 4.31
N VAL A 124 14.39 17.94 4.97
CA VAL A 124 14.61 17.63 6.38
C VAL A 124 15.61 16.50 6.52
N VAL A 125 15.36 15.36 5.87
CA VAL A 125 16.21 14.18 6.05
C VAL A 125 17.59 14.44 5.47
N ASP A 126 17.68 14.90 4.22
CA ASP A 126 18.97 15.13 3.56
C ASP A 126 19.87 16.16 4.24
N ARG A 127 19.28 17.05 5.04
CA ARG A 127 20.02 18.14 5.72
C ARG A 127 20.27 17.88 7.19
N LEU A 128 19.39 17.14 7.88
CA LEU A 128 19.39 17.05 9.34
C LEU A 128 19.57 15.62 9.86
N LEU A 129 19.33 14.59 9.06
CA LEU A 129 19.34 13.19 9.50
C LEU A 129 20.13 12.30 8.55
N ASP A 130 20.71 11.23 9.08
CA ASP A 130 21.25 10.18 8.22
C ASP A 130 20.09 9.43 7.53
N ARG A 131 20.10 9.40 6.19
CA ARG A 131 19.06 8.74 5.38
C ARG A 131 18.83 7.29 5.79
N ARG A 132 19.90 6.57 6.12
CA ARG A 132 19.82 5.17 6.53
C ARG A 132 19.09 5.05 7.86
N THR A 133 19.45 5.88 8.84
CA THR A 133 18.78 5.95 10.15
C THR A 133 17.29 6.25 10.01
N TRP A 134 16.92 7.24 9.18
CA TRP A 134 15.53 7.59 8.91
C TRP A 134 14.74 6.42 8.30
N GLN A 135 15.31 5.75 7.29
CA GLN A 135 14.67 4.59 6.65
C GLN A 135 14.55 3.39 7.60
N LEU A 136 15.55 3.13 8.44
CA LEU A 136 15.50 2.08 9.45
C LEU A 136 14.43 2.38 10.51
N ALA A 137 14.32 3.62 10.97
CA ALA A 137 13.32 4.05 11.94
C ALA A 137 11.89 3.84 11.40
N ILE A 138 11.58 4.40 10.22
CA ILE A 138 10.26 4.23 9.59
C ILE A 138 9.93 2.76 9.35
N GLY A 139 10.89 2.00 8.79
CA GLY A 139 10.64 0.60 8.47
C GLY A 139 10.43 -0.26 9.71
N THR A 140 11.16 -0.01 10.80
CA THR A 140 10.98 -0.72 12.07
C THR A 140 9.63 -0.40 12.70
N LEU A 141 9.24 0.88 12.71
CA LEU A 141 7.92 1.30 13.17
C LEU A 141 6.81 0.64 12.35
N THR A 142 6.96 0.60 11.03
CA THR A 142 5.99 -0.03 10.11
C THR A 142 5.85 -1.53 10.39
N ILE A 143 6.97 -2.24 10.61
CA ILE A 143 6.97 -3.66 10.97
C ILE A 143 6.27 -3.89 12.31
N ALA A 144 6.63 -3.11 13.33
CA ALA A 144 6.04 -3.23 14.67
C ALA A 144 4.53 -2.99 14.65
N TRP A 145 4.10 -1.91 13.99
CA TRP A 145 2.69 -1.55 13.90
C TRP A 145 1.90 -2.58 13.08
N SER A 146 2.43 -3.04 11.95
CA SER A 146 1.76 -4.06 11.14
C SER A 146 1.66 -5.41 11.86
N ALA A 147 2.68 -5.79 12.64
CA ALA A 147 2.61 -7.00 13.47
C ALA A 147 1.56 -6.87 14.58
N ALA A 148 1.48 -5.73 15.27
CA ALA A 148 0.44 -5.48 16.28
C ALA A 148 -0.97 -5.56 15.67
N MET A 149 -1.16 -4.91 14.52
CA MET A 149 -2.39 -4.97 13.73
C MET A 149 -2.80 -6.38 13.28
N ILE A 150 -1.86 -7.29 13.09
CA ILE A 150 -2.15 -8.70 12.77
C ILE A 150 -2.59 -9.42 14.04
N ALA A 151 -1.87 -9.21 15.15
CA ALA A 151 -2.18 -9.84 16.43
C ALA A 151 -3.60 -9.48 16.91
N GLU A 152 -3.97 -8.21 16.83
CA GLU A 152 -5.31 -7.71 17.22
C GLU A 152 -6.45 -8.34 16.40
N ARG A 153 -6.19 -8.75 15.16
CA ARG A 153 -7.20 -9.36 14.28
C ARG A 153 -7.28 -10.88 14.38
N LEU A 154 -6.31 -11.50 15.05
CA LEU A 154 -6.24 -12.96 15.25
C LEU A 154 -6.62 -13.39 16.67
N SER A 155 -6.66 -12.46 17.63
CA SER A 155 -7.11 -12.66 19.01
C SER A 155 -8.62 -12.54 19.14
#